data_AF-A0A7Y5QNH8-F1
#
_entry.id   AF-A0A7Y5QNH8-F1
#
_cell.length_a   1.000
_cell.length_b   1.000
_cell.length_c   1.000
_cell.angle_alpha   90.00
_cell.angle_beta   90.00
_cell.angle_gamma   90.00
#
_symmetry.space_group_name_H-M   'P 1'
#
loop_
_entity.id
_entity.type
_entity.pdbx_description
1 polymer ?
#
loop_
_entity_poly.entity_id
_entity_poly.type
_entity_poly.pdbx_seq_one_letter_code
_entity_poly.pdbx_strand_id
1 'polypeptide(L)' 'MLRPIDSVRIAESDTLMLARPTHIVVGPRGDYFVVDGAEARVLQISAREQVVRVLGRRG' A
#
# COMPACT_ATOMS: atom_id res chain seq x y z
N MET A 1 -2.98 5.71 -40.03
CA MET A 1 -2.10 6.44 -39.09
C MET A 1 -2.36 5.87 -37.70
N LEU A 2 -1.38 5.17 -37.11
CA LEU A 2 -1.43 4.63 -35.76
C LEU A 2 -0.30 5.31 -34.97
N ARG A 3 -0.57 5.78 -33.75
CA ARG A 3 0.50 6.24 -32.86
C ARG A 3 1.02 5.02 -32.07
N PRO A 4 2.34 4.78 -32.05
CA PRO A 4 2.93 3.81 -31.12
C PRO A 4 2.61 4.21 -29.68
N ILE A 5 2.13 3.26 -28.88
CA ILE A 5 2.09 3.43 -27.42
C ILE A 5 3.51 3.14 -26.93
N ASP A 6 4.39 4.13 -26.99
CA ASP A 6 5.79 3.98 -26.51
C ASP A 6 5.92 4.14 -24.99
N SER A 7 4.81 4.27 -24.26
CA SER A 7 4.83 4.20 -22.81
C SER A 7 3.44 3.90 -22.25
N VAL A 8 3.13 2.61 -22.10
CA VAL A 8 2.35 2.23 -20.94
C VAL A 8 3.26 2.55 -19.76
N ARG A 9 2.88 3.51 -18.91
CA ARG A 9 3.42 3.55 -17.56
C ARG A 9 2.93 2.29 -16.86
N ILE A 10 3.66 1.19 -17.05
CA ILE A 10 3.76 0.18 -16.03
C ILE A 10 4.58 0.90 -14.96
N ALA A 11 3.92 1.75 -14.17
CA ALA A 11 4.52 2.21 -12.94
C ALA A 11 4.93 0.93 -12.24
N GLU A 12 6.25 0.72 -12.14
CA GLU A 12 6.84 -0.36 -11.39
C GLU A 12 5.99 -0.52 -10.14
N SER A 13 5.44 -1.73 -9.93
CA SER A 13 4.62 -1.98 -8.76
C SER A 13 5.51 -1.67 -7.57
N ASP A 14 5.29 -0.51 -6.93
CA ASP A 14 5.89 -0.16 -5.65
C ASP A 14 5.42 -1.26 -4.69
N THR A 15 6.24 -2.30 -4.62
CA THR A 15 5.91 -3.53 -3.91
C THR A 15 6.20 -3.23 -2.46
N LEU A 16 5.17 -2.82 -1.74
CA LEU A 16 5.29 -2.54 -0.33
C LEU A 16 5.38 -3.86 0.42
N MET A 17 6.59 -4.23 0.81
CA MET A 17 6.84 -5.44 1.59
C MET A 17 6.54 -5.20 3.07
N LEU A 18 5.76 -6.11 3.66
CA LEU A 18 5.55 -6.17 5.11
C LEU A 18 6.74 -6.91 5.73
N ALA A 19 7.31 -6.34 6.78
CA ALA A 19 8.46 -6.96 7.44
C ALA A 19 8.04 -7.82 8.64
N ARG A 20 7.10 -7.35 9.46
CA ARG A 20 6.54 -8.13 10.58
C ARG A 20 5.13 -7.65 10.91
N PRO A 21 4.14 -7.97 10.06
CA PRO A 21 2.76 -7.59 10.34
C PRO A 21 2.29 -8.31 11.60
N THR A 22 1.70 -7.57 12.54
CA THR A 22 1.22 -8.14 13.81
C THR A 22 -0.28 -8.14 13.95
N HIS A 23 -0.96 -7.16 13.34
CA HIS A 23 -2.40 -6.98 13.46
C HIS A 23 -2.97 -6.41 12.17
N ILE A 24 -4.23 -6.78 11.89
CA ILE A 24 -5.06 -6.22 10.83
C ILE A 24 -6.45 -5.93 11.37
N VAL A 25 -7.03 -4.79 10.98
CA VAL A 25 -8.44 -4.46 11.25
C VAL A 25 -9.11 -3.94 9.99
N VAL A 26 -10.42 -4.17 9.87
CA VAL A 26 -11.25 -3.70 8.75
C VAL A 26 -12.18 -2.59 9.27
N GLY A 27 -12.13 -1.43 8.62
CA GLY A 27 -13.01 -0.30 8.90
C GLY A 27 -14.38 -0.44 8.25
N PRO A 28 -15.36 0.41 8.63
CA PRO A 28 -16.75 0.31 8.17
C PRO A 28 -16.95 0.56 6.67
N ARG A 29 -15.93 1.12 5.99
CA ARG A 29 -15.94 1.37 4.54
C ARG A 29 -15.14 0.32 3.74
N GLY A 30 -14.68 -0.75 4.41
CA GLY A 30 -13.82 -1.78 3.80
C GLY A 30 -12.34 -1.37 3.70
N ASP A 31 -11.93 -0.28 4.34
CA ASP A 31 -10.51 0.08 4.47
C ASP A 31 -9.82 -0.90 5.43
N TYR A 32 -8.62 -1.38 5.10
CA TYR A 32 -7.77 -2.19 5.96
C TYR A 32 -6.74 -1.33 6.66
N PHE A 33 -6.45 -1.64 7.91
CA PHE A 33 -5.33 -1.06 8.64
C PHE A 33 -4.40 -2.19 9.11
N VAL A 34 -3.14 -2.14 8.68
CA VAL A 34 -2.13 -3.17 8.99
C VAL A 34 -1.02 -2.57 9.82
N VAL A 35 -0.73 -3.18 10.97
CA VAL A 35 0.42 -2.82 11.81
C VAL A 35 1.65 -3.59 11.32
N ASP A 36 2.55 -2.92 10.61
CA ASP A 36 3.84 -3.48 10.16
C ASP A 36 4.91 -3.18 11.22
N GLY A 37 4.96 -4.07 12.21
CA GLY A 37 5.62 -3.81 13.49
C GLY A 37 7.14 -3.66 13.38
N ALA A 38 7.78 -4.42 12.49
CA ALA A 38 9.21 -4.26 12.26
C ALA A 38 9.50 -2.87 11.68
N GLU A 39 8.75 -2.40 10.69
CA GLU A 39 8.96 -1.09 10.06
C GLU A 39 8.46 0.10 10.90
N ALA A 40 7.91 -0.15 12.10
CA ALA A 40 7.36 0.87 12.99
C ALA A 40 6.33 1.77 12.29
N ARG A 41 5.47 1.15 11.46
CA ARG A 41 4.46 1.85 10.68
C ARG A 41 3.10 1.17 10.70
N VAL A 42 2.06 1.96 10.42
CA VAL A 42 0.71 1.48 10.13
C VAL A 42 0.37 1.84 8.69
N LEU A 43 -0.12 0.86 7.95
CA LEU A 43 -0.58 1.04 6.57
C LEU A 43 -2.10 1.17 6.59
N GLN A 44 -2.63 2.16 5.87
CA GLN A 44 -4.03 2.20 5.50
C GLN A 44 -4.16 1.80 4.04
N ILE A 45 -4.91 0.75 3.79
CA ILE A 45 -5.18 0.21 2.46
C ILE A 45 -6.67 0.41 2.20
N SER A 46 -7.02 1.05 1.09
CA SER A 46 -8.42 1.25 0.74
C SER A 46 -9.11 -0.06 0.34
N ALA A 47 -10.44 -0.06 0.31
CA ALA A 47 -11.22 -1.19 -0.21
C ALA A 47 -10.90 -1.55 -1.68
N ARG A 48 -10.19 -0.68 -2.41
CA ARG A 48 -9.68 -0.92 -3.78
C ARG A 48 -8.23 -1.42 -3.80
N GLU A 49 -7.76 -1.92 -2.67
CA GLU A 49 -6.42 -2.51 -2.49
C GLU A 49 -5.26 -1.53 -2.77
N GLN A 50 -5.52 -0.23 -2.66
CA GLN A 50 -4.51 0.81 -2.79
C GLN A 50 -4.00 1.24 -1.42
N VAL A 51 -2.69 1.27 -1.21
CA VAL A 51 -2.09 1.93 -0.03
C VAL A 51 -2.34 3.43 -0.15
N VAL A 52 -3.17 3.98 0.73
CA VAL A 52 -3.54 5.41 0.70
C VAL A 52 -2.83 6.23 1.77
N ARG A 53 -2.27 5.57 2.79
CA ARG A 53 -1.50 6.23 3.84
C ARG A 53 -0.52 5.27 4.51
N VAL A 54 0.65 5.80 4.85
CA VAL A 54 1.61 5.20 5.77
C VAL A 54 1.77 6.13 6.96
N LEU A 55 1.62 5.60 8.17
CA LEU A 55 1.79 6.36 9.42
C LEU A 55 2.97 5.81 10.20
N GLY A 56 3.86 6.69 10.65
CA GLY A 56 5.03 6.32 11.42
C GLY A 56 6.24 5.91 10.58
N ARG A 57 7.38 5.89 11.24
CA ARG A 57 8.68 5.41 10.76
C ARG A 57 9.58 5.15 11.96
N ARG A 58 10.63 4.34 11.79
CA ARG A 58 11.74 4.33 12.75
C ARG A 58 12.41 5.71 12.78
N GLY A 59 12.87 6.11 13.97
CA GLY A 59 13.58 7.38 14.20
C GLY A 59 14.99 7.37 13.65
#